data_AF-A0A2X3IZQ6-F1
#
_entry.id   AF-A0A2X3IZQ6-F1
#
_cell.length_a   1.000
_cell.length_b   1.000
_cell.length_c   1.000
_cell.angle_alpha   90.00
_cell.angle_beta   90.00
_cell.angle_gamma   90.00
#
_symmetry.space_group_name_H-M   'P 1'
#
loop_
_entity.id
_entity.type
_entity.pdbx_description
1 polymer ?
#
loop_
_entity_poly.entity_id
_entity_poly.type
_entity_poly.pdbx_seq_one_letter_code
_entity_poly.pdbx_strand_id
1 'polypeptide(L)'
;MELNTDVSQAGSSIQSLSFQSDSTQRALSYKDADATFNLTTDLSAPGTLGSKSQQAQALSAYEKQLDGAGSRGHANKAQLALFKSAFHALNSDYGSNEAKTSGIQQTITVSAEDKARSYLSGLADFTASFKQADVASNPYKSEENDSFSYDFSQTTQASTDSRGDLSKLVQNTRASLKASYHESLLPGEKLDLKGLKSSQNYTYHVISEETTTQTALEFKKGNLASVETSRATHNAEYVQTYVAARLTDEKRTPFDKEETKKVNLLADNISLKSTNPLNLK
;
A
#
# COMPACT_ATOMS: atom_id res chain seq x y z
N MET A 1 -22.56 9.03 -9.06
CA MET A 1 -21.91 9.93 -10.04
C MET A 1 -20.99 9.08 -10.89
N GLU A 2 -21.02 9.31 -12.19
CA GLU A 2 -20.13 8.66 -13.15
C GLU A 2 -19.58 9.75 -14.08
N LEU A 3 -18.29 9.68 -14.40
CA LEU A 3 -17.60 10.59 -15.30
C LEU A 3 -16.64 9.78 -16.17
N ASN A 4 -16.81 9.87 -17.48
CA ASN A 4 -15.92 9.23 -18.45
C ASN A 4 -15.36 10.30 -19.38
N THR A 5 -14.05 10.33 -19.55
CA THR A 5 -13.35 11.23 -20.46
C THR A 5 -12.42 10.40 -21.33
N ASP A 6 -12.47 10.63 -22.63
CA ASP A 6 -11.59 10.00 -23.62
C ASP A 6 -11.03 11.10 -24.53
N VAL A 7 -9.71 11.13 -24.66
CA VAL A 7 -9.01 12.00 -25.61
C VAL A 7 -8.46 11.09 -26.69
N SER A 8 -8.84 11.35 -27.94
CA SER A 8 -8.42 10.58 -29.10
C SER A 8 -7.64 11.42 -30.10
N GLN A 9 -6.65 10.80 -30.74
CA GLN A 9 -5.90 11.36 -31.85
C GLN A 9 -5.91 10.37 -33.01
N ALA A 10 -6.30 10.84 -34.21
CA ALA A 10 -6.42 10.03 -35.42
C ALA A 10 -7.28 8.75 -35.26
N GLY A 11 -8.30 8.79 -34.40
CA GLY A 11 -9.22 7.67 -34.15
C GLY A 11 -8.76 6.67 -33.09
N SER A 12 -7.58 6.88 -32.48
CA SER A 12 -7.08 6.07 -31.37
C SER A 12 -7.17 6.85 -30.05
N SER A 13 -7.72 6.22 -29.00
CA SER A 13 -7.69 6.77 -27.64
C SER A 13 -6.22 6.87 -27.18
N ILE A 14 -5.78 8.09 -26.87
CA ILE A 14 -4.43 8.39 -26.38
C ILE A 14 -4.41 8.62 -24.86
N GLN A 15 -5.58 8.92 -24.28
CA GLN A 15 -5.78 9.07 -22.85
C GLN A 15 -7.24 8.78 -22.51
N SER A 16 -7.48 7.95 -21.50
CA SER A 16 -8.81 7.68 -20.96
C SER A 16 -8.82 7.77 -19.44
N LEU A 17 -9.93 8.31 -18.93
CA LEU A 17 -10.21 8.44 -17.50
C LEU A 17 -11.67 8.04 -17.27
N SER A 18 -11.89 7.09 -16.39
CA SER A 18 -13.21 6.71 -15.90
C SER A 18 -13.25 6.86 -14.39
N PHE A 19 -14.24 7.57 -13.88
CA PHE A 19 -14.48 7.77 -12.47
C PHE A 19 -15.92 7.41 -12.13
N GLN A 20 -16.08 6.60 -11.10
CA GLN A 20 -17.36 6.25 -10.52
C GLN A 20 -17.35 6.52 -9.02
N SER A 21 -18.43 7.09 -8.51
CA SER A 21 -18.65 7.19 -7.07
C SER A 21 -20.12 7.07 -6.74
N ASP A 22 -20.44 6.15 -5.84
CA ASP A 22 -21.76 5.99 -5.24
C ASP A 22 -21.64 5.86 -3.72
N SER A 23 -22.74 5.51 -3.04
CA SER A 23 -22.78 5.39 -1.57
C SER A 23 -21.93 4.24 -1.03
N THR A 24 -21.55 3.28 -1.87
CA THR A 24 -20.89 2.03 -1.51
C THR A 24 -19.49 1.90 -2.09
N GLN A 25 -19.13 2.66 -3.11
CA GLN A 25 -17.81 2.56 -3.72
C GLN A 25 -17.35 3.87 -4.39
N ARG A 26 -16.04 4.01 -4.52
CA ARG A 26 -15.37 4.94 -5.42
C ARG A 26 -14.42 4.15 -6.31
N ALA A 27 -14.38 4.43 -7.60
CA ALA A 27 -13.48 3.78 -8.54
C ALA A 27 -12.90 4.80 -9.51
N LEU A 28 -11.63 4.60 -9.87
CA LEU A 28 -10.94 5.37 -10.89
C LEU A 28 -10.10 4.44 -11.75
N SER A 29 -10.28 4.52 -13.07
CA SER A 29 -9.40 3.91 -14.06
C SER A 29 -8.81 5.01 -14.93
N TYR A 30 -7.50 4.95 -15.15
CA TYR A 30 -6.76 5.87 -16.00
C TYR A 30 -5.85 5.09 -16.92
N LYS A 31 -5.71 5.56 -18.16
CA LYS A 31 -4.73 5.03 -19.11
C LYS A 31 -4.26 6.11 -20.05
N ASP A 32 -2.97 6.17 -20.33
CA ASP A 32 -2.40 6.90 -21.46
C ASP A 32 -1.35 6.03 -22.17
N ALA A 33 -0.51 6.64 -23.00
CA ALA A 33 0.57 5.95 -23.70
C ALA A 33 1.67 5.42 -22.77
N ASP A 34 1.83 6.02 -21.60
CA ASP A 34 2.97 5.81 -20.72
C ASP A 34 2.61 5.11 -19.41
N ALA A 35 1.32 5.04 -19.03
CA ALA A 35 0.87 4.49 -17.76
C ALA A 35 -0.60 4.02 -17.75
N THR A 36 -0.92 3.14 -16.81
CA THR A 36 -2.27 2.68 -16.48
C THR A 36 -2.45 2.62 -14.96
N PHE A 37 -3.57 3.16 -14.46
CA PHE A 37 -3.96 3.11 -13.04
C PHE A 37 -5.33 2.45 -12.92
N ASN A 38 -5.52 1.62 -11.89
CA ASN A 38 -6.85 1.23 -11.43
C ASN A 38 -6.91 1.33 -9.92
N LEU A 39 -7.94 2.00 -9.42
CA LEU A 39 -8.14 2.27 -8.01
C LEU A 39 -9.60 2.00 -7.68
N THR A 40 -9.86 1.26 -6.61
CA THR A 40 -11.19 1.08 -6.06
C THR A 40 -11.15 1.23 -4.54
N THR A 41 -12.18 1.84 -3.98
CA THR A 41 -12.39 2.01 -2.54
C THR A 41 -13.79 1.57 -2.20
N ASP A 42 -13.92 0.63 -1.28
CA ASP A 42 -15.17 0.06 -0.78
C ASP A 42 -15.65 0.82 0.47
N LEU A 43 -16.78 1.52 0.32
CA LEU A 43 -17.45 2.30 1.36
C LEU A 43 -18.65 1.57 1.98
N SER A 44 -18.92 0.32 1.59
CA SER A 44 -20.08 -0.45 2.06
C SER A 44 -20.03 -0.79 3.55
N ALA A 45 -18.85 -0.74 4.17
CA ALA A 45 -18.63 -1.01 5.59
C ALA A 45 -18.20 0.25 6.37
N PRO A 46 -19.04 1.30 6.51
CA PRO A 46 -18.65 2.54 7.19
C PRO A 46 -18.27 2.33 8.66
N GLY A 47 -18.80 1.27 9.28
CA GLY A 47 -18.50 0.88 10.65
C GLY A 47 -17.05 0.47 10.90
N THR A 48 -16.17 0.35 9.90
CA THR A 48 -14.73 0.07 10.07
C THR A 48 -13.85 1.31 9.92
N LEU A 49 -14.43 2.44 9.48
CA LEU A 49 -13.69 3.67 9.26
C LEU A 49 -13.15 4.25 10.57
N GLY A 50 -11.93 4.79 10.49
CA GLY A 50 -11.24 5.44 11.60
C GLY A 50 -11.53 6.94 11.67
N SER A 51 -10.89 7.62 12.62
CA SER A 51 -10.93 9.08 12.71
C SER A 51 -10.19 9.75 11.55
N LYS A 52 -10.46 11.03 11.25
CA LYS A 52 -9.71 11.79 10.23
C LYS A 52 -8.20 11.79 10.47
N SER A 53 -7.76 11.92 11.72
CA SER A 53 -6.33 11.90 12.05
C SER A 53 -5.70 10.54 11.75
N GLN A 54 -6.44 9.46 11.98
CA GLN A 54 -5.98 8.10 11.71
C GLN A 54 -5.90 7.84 10.20
N GLN A 55 -6.93 8.26 9.45
CA GLN A 55 -6.94 8.19 7.99
C GLN A 55 -5.75 8.96 7.38
N ALA A 56 -5.48 10.18 7.84
CA ALA A 56 -4.35 10.99 7.37
C ALA A 56 -3.00 10.31 7.66
N GLN A 57 -2.83 9.69 8.83
CA GLN A 57 -1.62 8.93 9.16
C GLN A 57 -1.45 7.72 8.25
N ALA A 58 -2.53 6.98 7.98
CA ALA A 58 -2.50 5.84 7.08
C ALA A 58 -2.17 6.25 5.63
N LEU A 59 -2.81 7.31 5.12
CA LEU A 59 -2.49 7.85 3.78
C LEU A 59 -1.01 8.25 3.68
N SER A 60 -0.48 8.96 4.67
CA SER A 60 0.94 9.30 4.70
C SER A 60 1.86 8.08 4.73
N ALA A 61 1.47 7.00 5.41
CA ALA A 61 2.21 5.75 5.42
C ALA A 61 2.24 5.08 4.04
N TYR A 62 1.09 5.03 3.35
CA TYR A 62 1.02 4.52 1.96
C TYR A 62 1.80 5.39 0.98
N GLU A 63 1.78 6.72 1.13
CA GLU A 63 2.59 7.63 0.31
C GLU A 63 4.09 7.37 0.48
N LYS A 64 4.57 7.21 1.72
CA LYS A 64 5.98 6.85 1.98
C LYS A 64 6.34 5.50 1.37
N GLN A 65 5.44 4.53 1.44
CA GLN A 65 5.62 3.22 0.83
C GLN A 65 5.75 3.33 -0.69
N LEU A 66 4.88 4.12 -1.33
CA LEU A 66 4.93 4.41 -2.76
C LEU A 66 6.21 5.15 -3.17
N ASP A 67 6.64 6.15 -2.39
CA ASP A 67 7.90 6.87 -2.65
C ASP A 67 9.11 5.93 -2.55
N GLY A 68 9.11 5.04 -1.56
CA GLY A 68 10.14 4.01 -1.41
C GLY A 68 10.16 3.03 -2.59
N ALA A 69 8.99 2.53 -3.00
CA ALA A 69 8.87 1.64 -4.15
C ALA A 69 9.29 2.34 -5.46
N GLY A 70 8.85 3.58 -5.67
CA GLY A 70 9.21 4.38 -6.83
C GLY A 70 10.69 4.69 -6.90
N SER A 71 11.33 4.96 -5.76
CA SER A 71 12.78 5.15 -5.70
C SER A 71 13.54 3.85 -6.00
N ARG A 72 13.10 2.70 -5.47
CA ARG A 72 13.77 1.40 -5.72
C ARG A 72 13.59 0.89 -7.15
N GLY A 73 12.37 1.04 -7.69
CA GLY A 73 12.00 0.57 -9.02
C GLY A 73 12.16 1.59 -10.14
N HIS A 74 12.74 2.77 -9.86
CA HIS A 74 12.97 3.84 -10.83
C HIS A 74 11.68 4.31 -11.54
N ALA A 75 10.59 4.43 -10.78
CA ALA A 75 9.33 4.91 -11.33
C ALA A 75 9.44 6.33 -11.91
N ASN A 76 8.65 6.63 -12.94
CA ASN A 76 8.49 8.00 -13.40
C ASN A 76 7.80 8.84 -12.32
N LYS A 77 8.51 9.87 -11.84
CA LYS A 77 8.07 10.70 -10.71
C LYS A 77 6.75 11.42 -10.97
N ALA A 78 6.51 11.90 -12.20
CA ALA A 78 5.29 12.62 -12.52
C ALA A 78 4.06 11.69 -12.51
N GLN A 79 4.21 10.50 -13.08
CA GLN A 79 3.16 9.48 -13.10
C GLN A 79 2.87 8.94 -11.71
N LEU A 80 3.91 8.68 -10.91
CA LEU A 80 3.76 8.27 -9.52
C LEU A 80 3.05 9.34 -8.68
N ALA A 81 3.37 10.63 -8.90
CA ALA A 81 2.69 11.73 -8.22
C ALA A 81 1.21 11.83 -8.60
N LEU A 82 0.88 11.64 -9.88
CA LEU A 82 -0.52 11.60 -10.34
C LEU A 82 -1.27 10.43 -9.70
N PHE A 83 -0.67 9.24 -9.70
CA PHE A 83 -1.24 8.05 -9.06
C PHE A 83 -1.45 8.24 -7.55
N LYS A 84 -0.47 8.81 -6.83
CA LYS A 84 -0.60 9.18 -5.41
C LYS A 84 -1.77 10.14 -5.17
N SER A 85 -1.89 11.17 -6.02
CA SER A 85 -2.97 12.16 -5.91
C SER A 85 -4.34 11.53 -6.10
N ALA A 86 -4.47 10.62 -7.07
CA ALA A 86 -5.69 9.86 -7.30
C ALA A 86 -6.01 8.92 -6.13
N PHE A 87 -5.03 8.17 -5.63
CA PHE A 87 -5.20 7.29 -4.47
C PHE A 87 -5.66 8.08 -3.24
N HIS A 88 -5.03 9.22 -2.96
CA HIS A 88 -5.41 10.11 -1.87
C HIS A 88 -6.85 10.60 -2.06
N ALA A 89 -7.21 11.10 -3.24
CA ALA A 89 -8.57 11.62 -3.50
C ALA A 89 -9.67 10.57 -3.29
N LEU A 90 -9.41 9.30 -3.63
CA LEU A 90 -10.38 8.22 -3.42
C LEU A 90 -10.49 7.81 -1.95
N ASN A 91 -9.39 7.88 -1.20
CA ASN A 91 -9.29 7.40 0.18
C ASN A 91 -9.27 8.52 1.24
N SER A 92 -9.58 9.76 0.85
CA SER A 92 -9.79 10.88 1.76
C SER A 92 -11.25 11.28 1.84
N ASP A 93 -11.61 11.93 2.94
CA ASP A 93 -12.90 12.58 3.17
C ASP A 93 -14.12 11.72 2.75
N TYR A 94 -14.44 10.72 3.58
CA TYR A 94 -15.56 9.81 3.34
C TYR A 94 -16.93 10.45 3.64
N GLY A 95 -16.97 11.73 4.01
CA GLY A 95 -18.22 12.50 4.19
C GLY A 95 -19.03 12.03 5.39
N SER A 96 -20.35 11.88 5.23
CA SER A 96 -21.24 11.41 6.32
C SER A 96 -20.97 9.98 6.78
N ASN A 97 -20.17 9.22 6.02
CA ASN A 97 -19.73 7.87 6.39
C ASN A 97 -18.56 7.88 7.37
N GLU A 98 -17.90 9.02 7.57
CA GLU A 98 -16.86 9.15 8.59
C GLU A 98 -17.44 8.89 9.97
N ALA A 99 -16.72 8.12 10.79
CA ALA A 99 -17.04 7.98 12.20
C ALA A 99 -17.11 9.40 12.79
N LYS A 100 -18.33 9.83 13.16
CA LYS A 100 -18.53 11.13 13.82
C LYS A 100 -17.66 11.15 15.05
N THR A 101 -16.56 11.89 14.99
CA THR A 101 -15.84 12.30 16.19
C THR A 101 -16.78 13.24 16.90
N SER A 102 -17.57 12.70 17.83
CA SER A 102 -18.54 13.47 18.60
C SER A 102 -17.83 14.66 19.23
N GLY A 103 -18.09 15.84 18.68
CA GLY A 103 -17.71 17.14 19.24
C GLY A 103 -18.51 17.46 20.49
N ILE A 104 -18.42 16.59 21.50
CA ILE A 104 -19.03 16.80 22.81
C ILE A 104 -17.92 16.64 23.85
N GLN A 105 -17.54 17.75 24.49
CA GLN A 105 -16.89 17.76 25.79
C GLN A 105 -17.84 17.09 26.81
N GLN A 106 -17.85 15.77 26.84
CA GLN A 106 -18.31 14.97 27.95
C GLN A 106 -17.29 13.87 28.10
N THR A 107 -16.75 13.69 29.30
CA THR A 107 -15.77 12.69 29.70
C THR A 107 -16.00 11.37 28.94
N ILE A 108 -15.30 11.18 27.82
CA ILE A 108 -15.52 10.04 26.92
C ILE A 108 -14.87 8.84 27.58
N THR A 109 -15.67 7.93 28.11
CA THR A 109 -15.23 6.54 28.28
C THR A 109 -14.98 5.99 26.88
N VAL A 110 -13.70 5.97 26.48
CA VAL A 110 -13.23 5.32 25.24
C VAL A 110 -13.77 3.90 25.26
N SER A 111 -14.68 3.56 24.35
CA SER A 111 -15.20 2.20 24.27
C SER A 111 -14.06 1.25 23.87
N ALA A 112 -14.19 -0.04 24.17
CA ALA A 112 -13.19 -1.02 23.73
C ALA A 112 -13.03 -1.04 22.21
N GLU A 113 -14.10 -0.69 21.48
CA GLU A 113 -14.14 -0.55 20.03
C GLU A 113 -13.33 0.66 19.54
N ASP A 114 -13.37 1.79 20.25
CA ASP A 114 -12.56 2.97 19.91
C ASP A 114 -11.06 2.71 20.07
N LYS A 115 -10.67 1.98 21.13
CA LYS A 115 -9.27 1.56 21.31
C LYS A 115 -8.85 0.55 20.24
N ALA A 116 -9.74 -0.37 19.86
CA ALA A 116 -9.49 -1.34 18.80
C ALA A 116 -9.24 -0.67 17.44
N ARG A 117 -10.02 0.34 17.08
CA ARG A 117 -9.83 1.09 15.83
C ARG A 117 -8.42 1.65 15.70
N SER A 118 -7.80 2.12 16.78
CA SER A 118 -6.44 2.70 16.75
C SER A 118 -5.33 1.75 16.26
N TYR A 119 -5.58 0.43 16.24
CA TYR A 119 -4.63 -0.57 15.73
C TYR A 119 -4.76 -0.85 14.23
N LEU A 120 -5.78 -0.30 13.56
CA LEU A 120 -6.02 -0.43 12.13
C LEU A 120 -5.63 0.84 11.38
N SER A 121 -5.63 0.82 10.06
CA SER A 121 -5.40 2.02 9.24
C SER A 121 -6.51 3.07 9.34
N GLY A 122 -7.75 2.63 9.63
CA GLY A 122 -8.93 3.51 9.62
C GLY A 122 -9.39 3.96 8.24
N LEU A 123 -8.72 3.50 7.17
CA LEU A 123 -9.18 3.69 5.79
C LEU A 123 -10.26 2.67 5.44
N ALA A 124 -11.07 3.03 4.45
CA ALA A 124 -11.90 2.08 3.72
C ALA A 124 -11.03 0.97 3.10
N ASP A 125 -11.64 -0.17 2.80
CA ASP A 125 -10.97 -1.22 2.04
C ASP A 125 -10.77 -0.75 0.60
N PHE A 126 -9.67 -1.15 -0.03
CA PHE A 126 -9.32 -0.65 -1.35
C PHE A 126 -8.43 -1.62 -2.12
N THR A 127 -8.41 -1.44 -3.45
CA THR A 127 -7.38 -2.01 -4.32
C THR A 127 -6.78 -0.92 -5.20
N ALA A 128 -5.49 -1.02 -5.45
CA ALA A 128 -4.74 -0.03 -6.20
C ALA A 128 -3.68 -0.73 -7.07
N SER A 129 -3.67 -0.44 -8.37
CA SER A 129 -2.66 -0.88 -9.31
C SER A 129 -2.13 0.29 -10.13
N PHE A 130 -0.82 0.33 -10.29
CA PHE A 130 -0.11 1.27 -11.15
C PHE A 130 0.86 0.49 -12.01
N LYS A 131 0.76 0.63 -13.34
CA LYS A 131 1.74 0.09 -14.28
C LYS A 131 2.20 1.18 -15.25
N GLN A 132 3.50 1.31 -15.44
CA GLN A 132 4.09 2.09 -16.51
C GLN A 132 4.21 1.25 -17.79
N ALA A 133 4.17 1.90 -18.94
CA ALA A 133 4.44 1.25 -20.21
C ALA A 133 5.88 0.72 -20.23
N ASP A 134 6.05 -0.49 -20.75
CA ASP A 134 7.36 -1.12 -20.87
C ASP A 134 8.16 -0.41 -21.98
N VAL A 135 9.40 -0.02 -21.70
CA VAL A 135 10.27 0.71 -22.64
C VAL A 135 11.47 -0.15 -23.00
N ALA A 136 11.61 -0.51 -24.28
CA ALA A 136 12.79 -1.16 -24.81
C ALA A 136 13.95 -0.14 -24.99
N SER A 137 14.52 0.33 -23.88
CA SER A 137 15.55 1.37 -23.85
C SER A 137 16.88 0.96 -24.49
N ASN A 138 17.10 -0.34 -24.70
CA ASN A 138 18.32 -0.87 -25.29
C ASN A 138 18.07 -1.47 -26.70
N PRO A 139 18.39 -0.76 -27.78
CA PRO A 139 18.21 -1.28 -29.13
C PRO A 139 19.07 -2.50 -29.47
N TYR A 140 20.16 -2.74 -28.73
CA TYR A 140 21.01 -3.92 -28.94
C TYR A 140 20.43 -5.18 -28.27
N LYS A 141 19.62 -5.01 -27.21
CA LYS A 141 19.00 -6.08 -26.42
C LYS A 141 17.54 -5.72 -26.12
N SER A 142 16.70 -5.81 -27.14
CA SER A 142 15.28 -5.44 -27.07
C SER A 142 14.46 -6.33 -26.13
N GLU A 143 15.02 -7.45 -25.68
CA GLU A 143 14.43 -8.31 -24.65
C GLU A 143 14.50 -7.70 -23.23
N GLU A 144 15.38 -6.73 -23.01
CA GLU A 144 15.55 -6.02 -21.74
C GLU A 144 14.67 -4.75 -21.76
N ASN A 145 13.57 -4.79 -21.04
CA ASN A 145 12.63 -3.66 -20.95
C ASN A 145 12.80 -2.94 -19.62
N ASP A 146 12.73 -1.62 -19.66
CA ASP A 146 12.49 -0.81 -18.47
C ASP A 146 10.99 -0.88 -18.15
N SER A 147 10.65 -1.30 -16.94
CA SER A 147 9.26 -1.46 -16.52
C SER A 147 9.10 -1.11 -15.05
N PHE A 148 7.89 -0.68 -14.70
CA PHE A 148 7.51 -0.45 -13.31
C PHE A 148 6.04 -0.82 -13.12
N SER A 149 5.76 -1.66 -12.13
CA SER A 149 4.41 -1.92 -11.66
C SER A 149 4.36 -2.03 -10.15
N TYR A 150 3.34 -1.42 -9.56
CA TYR A 150 3.11 -1.42 -8.13
C TYR A 150 1.63 -1.66 -7.83
N ASP A 151 1.37 -2.74 -7.10
CA ASP A 151 0.02 -3.14 -6.68
C ASP A 151 -0.04 -3.15 -5.16
N PHE A 152 -1.11 -2.60 -4.58
CA PHE A 152 -1.36 -2.70 -3.15
C PHE A 152 -2.85 -2.67 -2.83
N SER A 153 -3.21 -3.30 -1.71
CA SER A 153 -4.60 -3.43 -1.30
C SER A 153 -4.74 -3.50 0.21
N GLN A 154 -5.94 -3.24 0.67
CA GLN A 154 -6.38 -3.44 2.04
C GLN A 154 -7.78 -4.07 2.04
N THR A 155 -7.98 -5.06 2.91
CA THR A 155 -9.30 -5.64 3.18
C THR A 155 -9.48 -5.81 4.68
N THR A 156 -10.71 -5.70 5.15
CA THR A 156 -11.08 -5.77 6.56
C THR A 156 -12.28 -6.68 6.72
N GLN A 157 -12.14 -7.71 7.55
CA GLN A 157 -13.20 -8.68 7.84
C GLN A 157 -13.57 -8.65 9.32
N ALA A 158 -14.86 -8.46 9.60
CA ALA A 158 -15.42 -8.59 10.95
C ALA A 158 -16.08 -9.96 11.13
N SER A 159 -16.00 -10.51 12.35
CA SER A 159 -16.69 -11.74 12.74
C SER A 159 -17.43 -11.50 14.05
N THR A 160 -18.59 -12.13 14.21
CA THR A 160 -19.40 -12.07 15.43
C THR A 160 -19.43 -13.42 16.14
N ASP A 161 -19.71 -13.43 17.44
CA ASP A 161 -19.96 -14.64 18.22
C ASP A 161 -21.41 -15.14 18.05
N SER A 162 -21.77 -16.23 18.73
CA SER A 162 -23.11 -16.83 18.68
C SER A 162 -24.22 -15.95 19.24
N ARG A 163 -23.89 -14.86 19.94
CA ARG A 163 -24.83 -13.88 20.50
C ARG A 163 -24.92 -12.63 19.61
N GLY A 164 -24.15 -12.58 18.53
CA GLY A 164 -24.08 -11.44 17.62
C GLY A 164 -23.08 -10.36 18.04
N ASP A 165 -22.30 -10.57 19.11
CA ASP A 165 -21.29 -9.62 19.55
C ASP A 165 -20.05 -9.68 18.63
N LEU A 166 -19.40 -8.54 18.35
CA LEU A 166 -18.12 -8.53 17.63
C LEU A 166 -17.09 -9.39 18.37
N SER A 167 -16.54 -10.40 17.68
CA SER A 167 -15.59 -11.37 18.23
C SER A 167 -14.20 -11.24 17.63
N LYS A 168 -14.10 -10.82 16.36
CA LYS A 168 -12.82 -10.65 15.66
C LYS A 168 -12.91 -9.57 14.60
N LEU A 169 -11.82 -8.83 14.42
CA LEU A 169 -11.61 -7.94 13.28
C LEU A 169 -10.23 -8.24 12.69
N VAL A 170 -10.15 -8.50 11.39
CA VAL A 170 -8.89 -8.82 10.69
C VAL A 170 -8.72 -7.84 9.55
N GLN A 171 -7.59 -7.14 9.52
CA GLN A 171 -7.19 -6.30 8.40
C GLN A 171 -5.99 -6.92 7.70
N ASN A 172 -6.14 -7.19 6.40
CA ASN A 172 -5.10 -7.70 5.54
C ASN A 172 -4.66 -6.61 4.58
N THR A 173 -3.35 -6.35 4.50
CA THR A 173 -2.75 -5.47 3.49
C THR A 173 -1.75 -6.25 2.67
N ARG A 174 -1.72 -5.99 1.35
CA ARG A 174 -0.70 -6.52 0.44
C ARG A 174 -0.04 -5.39 -0.33
N ALA A 175 1.23 -5.55 -0.65
CA ALA A 175 1.96 -4.73 -1.59
C ALA A 175 2.83 -5.61 -2.48
N SER A 176 2.97 -5.26 -3.76
CA SER A 176 3.85 -5.90 -4.72
C SER A 176 4.52 -4.85 -5.60
N LEU A 177 5.85 -4.91 -5.70
CA LEU A 177 6.64 -4.14 -6.64
C LEU A 177 7.27 -5.11 -7.64
N LYS A 178 7.09 -4.83 -8.92
CA LYS A 178 7.92 -5.41 -9.99
C LYS A 178 8.50 -4.28 -10.81
N ALA A 179 9.80 -4.31 -11.01
CA ALA A 179 10.47 -3.30 -11.80
C ALA A 179 11.67 -3.90 -12.52
N SER A 180 12.01 -3.31 -13.64
CA SER A 180 13.26 -3.56 -14.33
C SER A 180 13.77 -2.25 -14.91
N TYR A 181 15.09 -2.04 -14.87
CA TYR A 181 15.68 -0.84 -15.43
C TYR A 181 17.16 -1.01 -15.75
N HIS A 182 17.61 -0.20 -16.69
CA HIS A 182 19.04 0.00 -16.97
C HIS A 182 19.60 1.13 -16.10
N GLU A 183 20.82 0.95 -15.60
CA GLU A 183 21.59 1.99 -14.92
C GLU A 183 23.03 2.07 -15.47
N SER A 184 23.60 3.28 -15.47
CA SER A 184 24.97 3.50 -15.91
C SER A 184 25.97 2.87 -14.93
N LEU A 185 27.07 2.32 -15.44
CA LEU A 185 28.19 1.87 -14.58
C LEU A 185 28.85 3.04 -13.83
N LEU A 186 28.68 4.27 -14.31
CA LEU A 186 29.15 5.49 -13.68
C LEU A 186 27.97 6.20 -13.01
N PRO A 187 28.00 6.39 -11.68
CA PRO A 187 26.92 7.04 -10.95
C PRO A 187 26.60 8.44 -11.51
N GLY A 188 25.32 8.68 -11.81
CA GLY A 188 24.83 9.99 -12.28
C GLY A 188 25.03 10.27 -13.78
N GLU A 189 25.74 9.40 -14.51
CA GLU A 189 25.88 9.52 -15.95
C GLU A 189 24.63 9.02 -16.68
N LYS A 190 24.28 9.69 -17.78
CA LYS A 190 23.14 9.28 -18.61
C LYS A 190 23.55 8.09 -19.50
N LEU A 191 22.71 7.07 -19.52
CA LEU A 191 22.84 5.96 -20.47
C LEU A 191 22.64 6.45 -21.91
N ASP A 192 23.53 6.01 -22.81
CA ASP A 192 23.45 6.21 -24.25
C ASP A 192 23.54 4.85 -24.96
N LEU A 193 22.54 4.01 -24.71
CA LEU A 193 22.45 2.67 -25.28
C LEU A 193 22.05 2.75 -26.77
N LYS A 194 22.90 2.22 -27.63
CA LYS A 194 22.75 2.17 -29.09
C LYS A 194 22.88 0.73 -29.59
N GLY A 195 22.61 0.49 -30.86
CA GLY A 195 22.79 -0.82 -31.51
C GLY A 195 24.26 -1.28 -31.68
N LEU A 196 25.22 -0.68 -30.98
CA LEU A 196 26.66 -0.99 -31.09
C LEU A 196 27.16 -1.60 -29.80
N LYS A 197 28.01 -2.64 -29.89
CA LYS A 197 28.61 -3.27 -28.69
C LYS A 197 29.34 -2.27 -27.79
N SER A 198 29.99 -1.26 -28.36
CA SER A 198 30.74 -0.26 -27.59
C SER A 198 29.88 0.61 -26.68
N SER A 199 28.57 0.74 -26.94
CA SER A 199 27.66 1.51 -26.07
C SER A 199 27.08 0.70 -24.91
N GLN A 200 27.32 -0.61 -24.88
CA GLN A 200 26.66 -1.56 -23.98
C GLN A 200 27.45 -1.67 -22.67
N ASN A 201 27.45 -0.58 -21.89
CA ASN A 201 28.10 -0.48 -20.58
C ASN A 201 27.06 -0.03 -19.54
N TYR A 202 26.46 -0.98 -18.83
CA TYR A 202 25.35 -0.73 -17.91
C TYR A 202 25.17 -1.88 -16.92
N THR A 203 24.43 -1.63 -15.86
CA THR A 203 23.78 -2.66 -15.05
C THR A 203 22.32 -2.78 -15.45
N TYR A 204 21.80 -3.99 -15.50
CA TYR A 204 20.38 -4.27 -15.66
C TYR A 204 19.85 -4.84 -14.35
N HIS A 205 18.86 -4.17 -13.79
CA HIS A 205 18.25 -4.51 -12.51
C HIS A 205 16.87 -5.11 -12.76
N VAL A 206 16.55 -6.18 -12.04
CA VAL A 206 15.21 -6.77 -12.00
C VAL A 206 14.82 -6.95 -10.53
N ILE A 207 13.75 -6.28 -10.14
CA ILE A 207 13.24 -6.23 -8.77
C ILE A 207 11.89 -6.93 -8.71
N SER A 208 11.72 -7.79 -7.70
CA SER A 208 10.45 -8.38 -7.31
C SER A 208 10.33 -8.32 -5.81
N GLU A 209 9.39 -7.54 -5.30
CA GLU A 209 9.07 -7.43 -3.88
C GLU A 209 7.61 -7.77 -3.65
N GLU A 210 7.34 -8.52 -2.59
CA GLU A 210 6.00 -8.73 -2.06
C GLU A 210 6.02 -8.55 -0.55
N THR A 211 5.00 -7.88 -0.03
CA THR A 211 4.77 -7.77 1.41
C THR A 211 3.31 -8.03 1.72
N THR A 212 3.07 -8.88 2.71
CA THR A 212 1.75 -9.09 3.29
C THR A 212 1.80 -8.70 4.76
N THR A 213 0.74 -8.08 5.26
CA THR A 213 0.57 -7.82 6.69
C THR A 213 -0.86 -8.14 7.07
N GLN A 214 -1.02 -8.91 8.14
CA GLN A 214 -2.29 -9.21 8.76
C GLN A 214 -2.29 -8.62 10.17
N THR A 215 -3.30 -7.81 10.48
CA THR A 215 -3.55 -7.29 11.83
C THR A 215 -4.88 -7.87 12.32
N ALA A 216 -4.83 -8.73 13.33
CA ALA A 216 -5.97 -9.39 13.92
C ALA A 216 -6.24 -8.86 15.33
N LEU A 217 -7.47 -8.43 15.56
CA LEU A 217 -8.00 -7.93 16.82
C LEU A 217 -9.02 -8.96 17.31
N GLU A 218 -8.81 -9.50 18.49
CA GLU A 218 -9.75 -10.43 19.11
C GLU A 218 -10.52 -9.73 20.22
N PHE A 219 -11.81 -10.03 20.34
CA PHE A 219 -12.69 -9.49 21.36
C PHE A 219 -13.24 -10.61 22.24
N LYS A 220 -13.35 -10.35 23.55
CA LYS A 220 -13.96 -11.24 24.52
C LYS A 220 -14.98 -10.46 25.33
N LYS A 221 -16.25 -10.87 25.26
CA LYS A 221 -17.37 -10.21 25.96
C LYS A 221 -17.41 -8.70 25.64
N GLY A 222 -17.28 -8.34 24.36
CA GLY A 222 -17.25 -6.95 23.89
C GLY A 222 -15.98 -6.15 24.21
N ASN A 223 -14.97 -6.76 24.85
CA ASN A 223 -13.70 -6.08 25.20
C ASN A 223 -12.56 -6.55 24.30
N LEU A 224 -11.73 -5.62 23.82
CA LEU A 224 -10.53 -5.94 23.04
C LEU A 224 -9.56 -6.78 23.90
N ALA A 225 -9.37 -8.03 23.47
CA ALA A 225 -8.64 -9.06 24.19
C ALA A 225 -7.18 -9.15 23.77
N SER A 226 -6.92 -9.11 22.47
CA SER A 226 -5.57 -9.17 21.93
C SER A 226 -5.45 -8.43 20.60
N VAL A 227 -4.23 -8.03 20.28
CA VAL A 227 -3.85 -7.52 18.96
C VAL A 227 -2.66 -8.33 18.50
N GLU A 228 -2.76 -8.91 17.30
CA GLU A 228 -1.72 -9.68 16.67
C GLU A 228 -1.43 -9.09 15.29
N THR A 229 -0.16 -8.76 15.03
CA THR A 229 0.29 -8.30 13.72
C THR A 229 1.33 -9.29 13.20
N SER A 230 1.05 -9.87 12.04
CA SER A 230 1.94 -10.76 11.31
C SER A 230 2.31 -10.12 9.99
N ARG A 231 3.60 -10.09 9.64
CA ARG A 231 4.12 -9.55 8.39
C ARG A 231 5.04 -10.55 7.74
N ALA A 232 4.85 -10.77 6.45
CA ALA A 232 5.80 -11.49 5.60
C ALA A 232 6.30 -10.56 4.49
N THR A 233 7.59 -10.64 4.17
CA THR A 233 8.24 -9.88 3.11
C THR A 233 9.11 -10.82 2.31
N HIS A 234 8.95 -10.79 0.99
CA HIS A 234 9.69 -11.59 0.02
C HIS A 234 10.22 -10.67 -1.07
N ASN A 235 11.51 -10.37 -1.03
CA ASN A 235 12.15 -9.47 -1.96
C ASN A 235 13.29 -10.18 -2.67
N ALA A 236 13.47 -9.88 -3.95
CA ALA A 236 14.62 -10.31 -4.71
C ALA A 236 15.02 -9.21 -5.69
N GLU A 237 16.32 -8.94 -5.72
CA GLU A 237 16.94 -8.15 -6.78
C GLU A 237 17.92 -9.04 -7.55
N TYR A 238 17.84 -8.98 -8.87
CA TYR A 238 18.82 -9.57 -9.78
C TYR A 238 19.50 -8.45 -10.58
N VAL A 239 20.82 -8.43 -10.55
CA VAL A 239 21.65 -7.42 -11.20
C VAL A 239 22.61 -8.10 -12.15
N GLN A 240 22.61 -7.66 -13.41
CA GLN A 240 23.53 -8.12 -14.45
C GLN A 240 24.38 -6.96 -14.93
N THR A 241 25.71 -7.11 -14.91
CA THR A 241 26.64 -6.07 -15.34
C THR A 241 27.17 -6.38 -16.73
N TYR A 242 27.03 -5.43 -17.64
CA TYR A 242 27.52 -5.54 -19.01
C TYR A 242 28.63 -4.53 -19.29
N VAL A 243 29.72 -4.99 -19.92
CA VAL A 243 30.80 -4.15 -20.46
C VAL A 243 31.03 -4.54 -21.92
N ALA A 244 30.92 -3.57 -22.82
CA ALA A 244 30.99 -3.78 -24.26
C ALA A 244 30.13 -4.96 -24.76
N ALA A 245 28.90 -5.08 -24.23
CA ALA A 245 27.90 -6.11 -24.52
C ALA A 245 28.21 -7.51 -24.00
N ARG A 246 29.25 -7.66 -23.17
CA ARG A 246 29.57 -8.93 -22.49
C ARG A 246 29.10 -8.85 -21.06
N LEU A 247 28.40 -9.89 -20.61
CA LEU A 247 28.07 -10.07 -19.20
C LEU A 247 29.39 -10.29 -18.45
N THR A 248 29.72 -9.39 -17.53
CA THR A 248 30.95 -9.44 -16.73
C THR A 248 30.69 -9.84 -15.29
N ASP A 249 29.48 -9.60 -14.78
CA ASP A 249 29.09 -9.96 -13.43
C ASP A 249 27.58 -10.20 -13.36
N GLU A 250 27.16 -11.09 -12.45
CA GLU A 250 25.77 -11.32 -12.12
C GLU A 250 25.59 -11.54 -10.62
N LYS A 251 24.56 -10.94 -10.04
CA LYS A 251 24.29 -11.03 -8.61
C LYS A 251 22.80 -11.14 -8.34
N ARG A 252 22.43 -12.04 -7.43
CA ARG A 252 21.08 -12.14 -6.89
C ARG A 252 21.11 -11.87 -5.38
N THR A 253 20.26 -10.96 -4.92
CA THR A 253 20.14 -10.58 -3.51
C THR A 253 18.70 -10.86 -3.04
N PRO A 254 18.42 -12.06 -2.50
CA PRO A 254 17.12 -12.36 -1.89
C PRO A 254 17.04 -11.79 -0.47
N PHE A 255 15.84 -11.44 -0.04
CA PHE A 255 15.52 -11.04 1.32
C PHE A 255 14.13 -11.55 1.69
N ASP A 256 14.08 -12.49 2.63
CA ASP A 256 12.85 -13.05 3.16
C ASP A 256 12.78 -12.76 4.66
N LYS A 257 11.64 -12.27 5.12
CA LYS A 257 11.44 -11.96 6.53
C LYS A 257 10.00 -12.19 6.94
N GLU A 258 9.82 -12.92 8.03
CA GLU A 258 8.54 -13.11 8.69
C GLU A 258 8.63 -12.62 10.13
N GLU A 259 7.66 -11.83 10.56
CA GLU A 259 7.57 -11.30 11.92
C GLU A 259 6.14 -11.38 12.42
N THR A 260 5.96 -11.92 13.61
CA THR A 260 4.67 -11.95 14.30
C THR A 260 4.83 -11.32 15.68
N LYS A 261 3.95 -10.37 16.00
CA LYS A 261 3.88 -9.72 17.31
C LYS A 261 2.48 -9.80 17.84
N LYS A 262 2.32 -10.31 19.07
CA LYS A 262 1.03 -10.38 19.78
C LYS A 262 1.10 -9.62 21.09
N VAL A 263 0.05 -8.86 21.39
CA VAL A 263 -0.16 -8.15 22.66
C VAL A 263 -1.48 -8.61 23.26
N ASN A 264 -1.46 -9.08 24.51
CA ASN A 264 -2.66 -9.50 25.24
C ASN A 264 -3.10 -8.39 26.20
N LEU A 265 -4.27 -7.79 25.93
CA LEU A 265 -4.72 -6.57 26.61
C LEU A 265 -5.60 -6.84 27.84
N LEU A 266 -6.15 -8.04 27.98
CA LEU A 266 -6.92 -8.43 29.16
C LEU A 266 -6.07 -8.98 30.32
N ALA A 267 -4.80 -9.30 30.06
CA ALA A 267 -3.86 -9.73 31.10
C ALA A 267 -3.27 -8.55 31.88
N ASP A 268 -3.10 -7.39 31.23
CA ASP A 268 -2.47 -6.20 31.82
C ASP A 268 -3.38 -5.47 32.84
N ASN A 269 -4.69 -5.73 32.84
CA ASN A 269 -5.63 -5.16 33.83
C ASN A 269 -5.69 -5.95 35.16
N ILE A 270 -4.99 -7.08 35.29
CA ILE A 270 -5.00 -7.89 36.53
C ILE A 270 -3.93 -7.41 37.53
N SER A 271 -2.93 -6.62 37.11
CA SER A 271 -1.85 -6.18 38.01
C SER A 271 -2.14 -4.90 38.82
N LEU A 272 -3.35 -4.33 38.77
CA LEU A 272 -3.70 -3.09 39.49
C LEU A 272 -4.76 -3.25 40.60
N LYS A 273 -4.94 -4.45 41.16
CA LYS A 273 -5.72 -4.62 42.39
C LYS A 273 -5.08 -5.61 43.36
N SER A 274 -4.17 -5.11 44.19
CA SER A 274 -4.29 -5.21 45.66
C SER A 274 -3.04 -4.63 46.30
N THR A 275 -3.14 -3.43 46.82
CA THR A 275 -2.61 -3.10 48.16
C THR A 275 -3.19 -1.75 48.53
N ASN A 276 -4.21 -1.77 49.38
CA ASN A 276 -4.51 -0.70 50.33
C ASN A 276 -5.63 -1.18 51.27
N PRO A 277 -5.77 -0.63 52.49
CA PRO A 277 -4.76 -0.04 53.37
C PRO A 277 -4.94 -0.46 54.87
N LEU A 278 -3.98 -0.03 55.70
CA LEU A 278 -4.07 0.32 57.14
C LEU A 278 -4.52 -0.73 58.17
N ASN A 279 -3.64 -1.01 59.15
CA ASN A 279 -3.75 -0.30 60.43
C ASN A 279 -2.47 -0.35 61.28
N LEU A 280 -2.09 0.82 61.81
CA LEU A 280 -1.24 0.98 62.98
C LEU A 280 -2.05 0.64 64.23
N LYS A 281 -1.58 -0.32 65.03
CA LYS A 281 -1.18 -0.17 66.44
C LYS A 281 -0.77 -1.51 67.01
#